data_AF-A0A5N6RIQ7-F1
#
_entry.id   AF-A0A5N6RIQ7-F1
#
_cell.length_a   1.000
_cell.length_b   1.000
_cell.length_c   1.000
_cell.angle_alpha   90.00
_cell.angle_beta   90.00
_cell.angle_gamma   90.00
#
_symmetry.space_group_name_H-M   'P 1'
#
loop_
_entity.id
_entity.type
_entity.pdbx_description
1 polymer ?
#
loop_
_entity_poly.entity_id
_entity_poly.type
_entity_poly.pdbx_seq_one_letter_code
_entity_poly.pdbx_strand_id
1 'polypeptide(L)'
;MLFLRKLWGPLSSRSCANSDSSDRPRVVSSPSPLSSSLSLGAFDHIPSDVLMQILRLLGPKEAMKLSLVCKSWYSLASDNRLWIFFLQKQQDSWDSIFFAETSLRSSYPFLTFSTQTPELSFMRIYSKRAQVPGSVIIDGGSGYCKFGWSKYACPSGRSATFVEFGNIESPMYSRLRHFYATIYNRMQVKPSTQPVVVSLPLCHYDDTESARASRRQLKDTIHTALFDMNVPAVCAINQATLALYAAQRTSGIVVNIGFQVTSVVPILHGKVMRKLGVEVVGLGALKLTGFLRELMRRNNITFASLYTVRTLKEMLCYVAADYEAELSKDTEASYEVAGEGCFTLSEERFQTGEILFQPRIAGV
;
A
#
# COMPACT_ATOMS: atom_id res chain seq x y z
N MET A 1 2.59 24.18 -15.42
CA MET A 1 3.43 24.92 -14.45
C MET A 1 2.72 26.22 -14.06
N LEU A 2 2.17 26.30 -12.84
CA LEU A 2 1.65 27.51 -12.16
C LEU A 2 1.41 27.10 -10.68
N PHE A 3 2.48 26.88 -9.93
CA PHE A 3 3.06 27.79 -8.92
C PHE A 3 2.14 28.20 -7.77
N LEU A 4 2.09 27.28 -6.81
CA LEU A 4 1.98 27.51 -5.37
C LEU A 4 2.75 28.77 -4.92
N ARG A 5 2.03 29.78 -4.42
CA ARG A 5 2.58 30.85 -3.59
C ARG A 5 1.54 31.23 -2.54
N LYS A 6 1.82 30.88 -1.28
CA LYS A 6 1.57 31.66 -0.05
C LYS A 6 1.53 30.74 1.17
N LEU A 7 2.71 30.41 1.70
CA LEU A 7 2.85 29.96 3.09
C LEU A 7 4.25 30.34 3.56
N TRP A 8 4.37 31.53 4.17
CA TRP A 8 5.28 31.73 5.32
C TRP A 8 5.00 33.04 6.04
N GLY A 9 4.88 32.96 7.36
CA GLY A 9 4.85 34.06 8.31
C GLY A 9 4.81 33.49 9.73
N PRO A 10 5.82 33.76 10.59
CA PRO A 10 6.04 33.06 11.86
C PRO A 10 5.44 33.83 13.04
N LEU A 11 4.99 33.14 14.08
CA LEU A 11 4.75 33.75 15.39
C LEU A 11 5.25 32.83 16.50
N SER A 12 6.38 33.24 17.05
CA SER A 12 6.93 32.80 18.33
C SER A 12 6.48 33.77 19.42
N SER A 13 6.34 33.23 20.64
CA SER A 13 6.48 33.87 21.95
C SER A 13 5.28 34.55 22.63
N ARG A 14 5.15 34.18 23.92
CA ARG A 14 4.65 34.85 25.14
C ARG A 14 3.58 34.02 25.83
N SER A 15 3.54 33.85 27.16
CA SER A 15 4.44 34.15 28.29
C SER A 15 3.82 33.48 29.52
N CYS A 16 4.65 33.17 30.51
CA CYS A 16 4.26 32.70 31.84
C CYS A 16 3.24 33.60 32.55
N ALA A 17 2.38 33.00 33.37
CA ALA A 17 1.87 33.59 34.59
C ALA A 17 1.62 32.49 35.64
N ASN A 18 2.18 32.69 36.83
CA ASN A 18 2.05 31.88 38.03
C ASN A 18 0.64 31.95 38.62
N SER A 19 0.24 30.88 39.30
CA SER A 19 -0.51 31.00 40.56
C SER A 19 -0.33 29.73 41.40
N ASP A 20 0.19 29.92 42.61
CA ASP A 20 0.31 28.97 43.69
C ASP A 20 -1.02 28.28 44.05
N SER A 21 -0.95 27.00 44.40
CA SER A 21 -1.62 26.50 45.61
C SER A 21 -1.10 25.12 45.97
N SER A 22 -0.64 25.05 47.22
CA SER A 22 -0.31 23.88 48.03
C SER A 22 -1.27 22.70 47.90
N ASP A 23 -0.73 21.49 47.74
CA ASP A 23 -1.02 20.38 48.67
C ASP A 23 -0.09 19.18 48.43
N ARG A 24 0.63 18.80 49.50
CA ARG A 24 1.43 17.56 49.57
C ARG A 24 0.54 16.43 50.08
N PRO A 25 0.61 15.23 49.50
CA PRO A 25 0.37 14.01 50.24
C PRO A 25 1.69 13.28 50.55
N ARG A 26 1.73 12.76 51.78
CA ARG A 26 2.82 12.00 52.38
C ARG A 26 3.17 10.75 51.56
N VAL A 27 4.45 10.58 51.28
CA VAL A 27 5.05 9.36 50.74
C VAL A 27 5.05 8.30 51.85
N VAL A 28 4.21 7.27 51.69
CA VAL A 28 4.38 6.00 52.40
C VAL A 28 5.26 5.13 51.52
N SER A 29 6.48 4.85 52.00
CA SER A 29 7.46 3.99 51.37
C SER A 29 6.98 2.54 51.37
N SER A 30 6.54 2.04 50.22
CA SER A 30 6.48 0.61 49.92
C SER A 30 7.86 0.15 49.41
N PRO A 31 8.34 -1.06 49.77
CA PRO A 31 9.62 -1.56 49.29
C PRO A 31 9.52 -1.83 47.79
N SER A 32 10.30 -1.10 46.99
CA SER A 32 10.45 -1.34 45.56
C SER A 32 11.01 -2.73 45.30
N PRO A 33 10.43 -3.54 44.40
CA PRO A 33 11.07 -4.77 43.96
C PRO A 33 12.32 -4.40 43.15
N LEU A 34 13.45 -5.05 43.47
CA LEU A 34 14.78 -4.86 42.90
C LEU A 34 14.78 -4.33 41.45
N SER A 35 15.17 -3.07 41.27
CA SER A 35 15.62 -2.56 39.97
C SER A 35 16.97 -3.20 39.66
N SER A 36 16.98 -4.30 38.90
CA SER A 36 18.20 -4.80 38.28
C SER A 36 18.74 -3.69 37.37
N SER A 37 19.81 -3.02 37.77
CA SER A 37 20.48 -2.01 36.95
C SER A 37 20.87 -2.63 35.62
N LEU A 38 20.26 -2.15 34.52
CA LEU A 38 20.60 -2.55 33.17
C LEU A 38 21.99 -1.99 32.82
N SER A 39 23.05 -2.73 33.14
CA SER A 39 24.43 -2.38 32.78
C SER A 39 24.79 -2.92 31.39
N LEU A 40 25.45 -2.09 30.59
CA LEU A 40 26.11 -2.39 29.32
C LEU A 40 27.61 -2.70 29.53
N GLY A 41 28.08 -2.77 30.79
CA GLY A 41 29.47 -3.02 31.16
C GLY A 41 30.36 -1.83 30.83
N ALA A 42 31.43 -2.07 30.05
CA ALA A 42 32.39 -1.01 29.66
C ALA A 42 31.75 0.15 28.88
N PHE A 43 30.54 -0.02 28.37
CA PHE A 43 29.80 0.98 27.60
C PHE A 43 28.84 1.82 28.46
N ASP A 44 28.79 1.61 29.78
CA ASP A 44 27.91 2.38 30.68
C ASP A 44 28.19 3.89 30.67
N HIS A 45 29.40 4.29 30.27
CA HIS A 45 29.81 5.69 30.13
C HIS A 45 29.39 6.33 28.80
N ILE A 46 28.90 5.56 27.84
CA ILE A 46 28.50 6.07 26.53
C ILE A 46 27.00 6.41 26.57
N PRO A 47 26.61 7.65 26.20
CA PRO A 47 25.20 8.03 26.09
C PRO A 47 24.41 7.12 25.13
N SER A 48 23.17 6.79 25.50
CA SER A 48 22.34 5.84 24.74
C SER A 48 21.98 6.32 23.34
N ASP A 49 21.94 7.63 23.11
CA ASP A 49 21.77 8.25 21.80
C ASP A 49 22.98 8.03 20.89
N VAL A 50 24.20 8.08 21.42
CA VAL A 50 25.42 7.76 20.67
C VAL A 50 25.42 6.27 20.31
N LEU A 51 25.11 5.40 21.26
CA LEU A 51 24.97 3.95 21.00
C LEU A 51 23.89 3.68 19.94
N MET A 52 22.78 4.43 19.97
CA MET A 52 21.73 4.33 18.95
C MET A 52 22.23 4.69 17.55
N GLN A 53 23.06 5.74 17.42
CA GLN A 53 23.67 6.07 16.12
C GLN A 53 24.65 5.01 15.65
N ILE A 54 25.44 4.42 16.56
CA ILE A 54 26.33 3.29 16.25
C ILE A 54 25.51 2.11 15.72
N LEU A 55 24.43 1.73 16.40
CA LEU A 55 23.55 0.65 15.96
C LEU A 55 22.92 0.93 14.59
N ARG A 56 22.54 2.18 14.30
CA ARG A 56 22.03 2.58 12.98
C ARG A 56 23.05 2.38 11.87
N LEU A 57 24.34 2.64 12.13
CA LEU A 57 25.43 2.46 11.18
C LEU A 57 25.81 0.98 10.98
N LEU A 58 25.78 0.18 12.05
CA LEU A 58 26.06 -1.26 12.00
C LEU A 58 25.00 -2.06 11.24
N GLY A 59 23.77 -1.56 11.19
CA GLY A 59 22.66 -2.19 10.50
C GLY A 59 21.93 -3.26 11.34
N PRO A 60 20.80 -3.78 10.84
CA PRO A 60 19.86 -4.60 11.62
C PRO A 60 20.45 -5.95 12.04
N LYS A 61 21.28 -6.58 11.20
CA LYS A 61 21.88 -7.89 11.51
C LYS A 61 22.86 -7.81 12.69
N GLU A 62 23.75 -6.83 12.68
CA GLU A 62 24.74 -6.66 13.75
C GLU A 62 24.09 -6.11 15.02
N ALA A 63 23.13 -5.18 14.91
CA ALA A 63 22.33 -4.72 16.05
C ALA A 63 21.59 -5.88 16.74
N MET A 64 21.10 -6.85 15.97
CA MET A 64 20.47 -8.06 16.50
C MET A 64 21.46 -8.99 17.19
N LYS A 65 22.67 -9.18 16.67
CA LYS A 65 23.69 -9.98 17.35
C LYS A 65 24.05 -9.37 18.70
N LEU A 66 24.16 -8.03 18.77
CA LEU A 66 24.40 -7.32 20.04
C LEU A 66 23.26 -7.55 21.04
N SER A 67 22.02 -7.69 20.57
CA SER A 67 20.86 -7.99 21.42
C SER A 67 21.00 -9.31 22.20
N LEU A 68 21.87 -10.23 21.77
CA LEU A 68 22.16 -11.51 22.43
C LEU A 68 23.19 -11.38 23.57
N VAL A 69 23.87 -10.24 23.71
CA VAL A 69 24.96 -10.06 24.69
C VAL A 69 24.42 -9.88 26.12
N CYS A 70 23.48 -8.97 26.34
CA CYS A 70 22.85 -8.74 27.64
C CYS A 70 21.47 -8.06 27.52
N LYS A 71 20.71 -8.00 28.63
CA LYS A 71 19.38 -7.37 28.67
C LYS A 71 19.39 -5.89 28.24
N SER A 72 20.46 -5.17 28.55
CA SER A 72 20.62 -3.75 28.23
C SER A 72 20.81 -3.54 26.72
N TRP A 73 21.67 -4.34 26.09
CA TRP A 73 21.81 -4.36 24.64
C TRP A 73 20.54 -4.83 23.93
N TYR A 74 19.84 -5.83 24.50
CA TYR A 74 18.55 -6.27 23.98
C TYR A 74 17.51 -5.14 24.00
N SER A 75 17.43 -4.38 25.10
CA SER A 75 16.52 -3.24 25.22
C SER A 75 16.83 -2.17 24.18
N LEU A 76 18.10 -1.84 23.98
CA LEU A 76 18.54 -0.83 23.02
C LEU A 76 18.30 -1.28 21.57
N ALA A 77 18.63 -2.53 21.25
CA ALA A 77 18.41 -3.13 19.93
C ALA A 77 16.93 -3.31 19.62
N SER A 78 16.07 -3.46 20.63
CA SER A 78 14.61 -3.60 20.46
C SER A 78 13.88 -2.26 20.30
N ASP A 79 14.58 -1.13 20.35
CA ASP A 79 13.97 0.21 20.34
C ASP A 79 13.24 0.49 19.02
N ASN A 80 11.99 0.96 19.13
CA ASN A 80 11.14 1.23 17.97
C ASN A 80 11.74 2.27 17.00
N ARG A 81 12.45 3.29 17.49
CA ARG A 81 13.09 4.33 16.67
C ARG A 81 14.23 3.75 15.83
N LEU A 82 14.92 2.73 16.33
CA LEU A 82 15.96 2.02 15.59
C LEU A 82 15.34 1.22 14.44
N TRP A 83 14.29 0.46 14.73
CA TRP A 83 13.62 -0.37 13.71
C TRP A 83 12.86 0.45 12.68
N ILE A 84 12.26 1.58 13.06
CA ILE A 84 11.70 2.54 12.09
C ILE A 84 12.80 3.01 11.14
N PHE A 85 13.97 3.37 11.66
CA PHE A 85 15.10 3.80 10.83
C PHE A 85 15.53 2.70 9.85
N PHE A 86 15.74 1.46 10.33
CA PHE A 86 16.11 0.33 9.49
C PHE A 86 15.07 0.06 8.39
N LEU A 87 13.78 0.14 8.72
CA LEU A 87 12.69 -0.10 7.77
C LEU A 87 12.54 1.04 6.73
N GLN A 88 12.92 2.27 7.06
CA GLN A 88 12.75 3.43 6.17
C GLN A 88 13.93 3.70 5.23
N LYS A 89 15.16 3.41 5.66
CA LYS A 89 16.38 3.86 4.98
C LYS A 89 17.06 2.80 4.11
N GLN A 90 16.52 1.60 4.01
CA GLN A 90 17.26 0.50 3.39
C GLN A 90 17.09 0.33 1.88
N GLN A 91 18.22 0.02 1.26
CA GLN A 91 18.44 -0.12 -0.18
C GLN A 91 18.74 -1.57 -0.58
N ASP A 92 19.03 -2.46 0.38
CA ASP A 92 19.32 -3.88 0.14
C ASP A 92 18.04 -4.74 0.11
N SER A 93 18.05 -5.75 -0.76
CA SER A 93 16.96 -6.71 -0.90
C SER A 93 16.89 -7.59 0.35
N TRP A 94 16.00 -7.21 1.26
CA TRP A 94 15.52 -8.12 2.28
C TRP A 94 14.90 -9.33 1.58
N ASP A 95 15.56 -10.47 1.63
CA ASP A 95 14.82 -11.73 1.78
C ASP A 95 14.15 -11.67 3.16
N SER A 96 13.10 -10.85 3.26
CA SER A 96 12.47 -10.37 4.49
C SER A 96 11.87 -11.50 5.31
N ILE A 97 11.52 -12.58 4.62
CA ILE A 97 11.17 -13.88 5.21
C ILE A 97 12.41 -14.51 5.84
N PHE A 98 13.48 -14.67 5.07
CA PHE A 98 14.71 -15.32 5.51
C PHE A 98 15.37 -14.60 6.68
N PHE A 99 15.45 -13.26 6.66
CA PHE A 99 16.04 -12.51 7.79
C PHE A 99 15.22 -12.66 9.07
N ALA A 100 13.90 -12.51 9.02
CA ALA A 100 13.05 -12.69 10.20
C ALA A 100 13.15 -14.12 10.74
N GLU A 101 13.17 -15.12 9.84
CA GLU A 101 13.27 -16.55 10.18
C GLU A 101 14.62 -16.94 10.76
N THR A 102 15.72 -16.40 10.24
CA THR A 102 17.09 -16.79 10.63
C THR A 102 17.69 -15.92 11.73
N SER A 103 17.42 -14.61 11.71
CA SER A 103 18.17 -13.63 12.51
C SER A 103 17.36 -13.06 13.68
N LEU A 104 16.02 -12.98 13.56
CA LEU A 104 15.16 -12.43 14.61
C LEU A 104 14.52 -13.46 15.54
N ARG A 105 14.58 -14.74 15.18
CA ARG A 105 14.02 -15.85 15.98
C ARG A 105 14.89 -16.23 17.17
N SER A 106 16.21 -16.00 17.10
CA SER A 106 17.19 -16.44 18.09
C SER A 106 17.12 -15.70 19.43
N SER A 107 16.24 -14.70 19.57
CA SER A 107 16.05 -13.98 20.82
C SER A 107 15.33 -14.87 21.84
N TYR A 108 15.99 -15.13 22.98
CA TYR A 108 15.43 -15.87 24.11
C TYR A 108 14.05 -15.31 24.51
N PRO A 109 13.03 -16.16 24.71
CA PRO A 109 11.76 -15.71 25.28
C PRO A 109 12.00 -15.45 26.77
N PHE A 110 12.49 -14.27 27.13
CA PHE A 110 12.31 -13.81 28.49
C PHE A 110 10.81 -13.68 28.73
N LEU A 111 10.27 -14.59 29.55
CA LEU A 111 8.90 -14.54 30.05
C LEU A 111 8.71 -13.21 30.78
N THR A 112 8.12 -12.24 30.09
CA THR A 112 7.54 -11.07 30.74
C THR A 112 6.30 -11.56 31.48
N PHE A 113 6.46 -11.89 32.77
CA PHE A 113 5.34 -11.94 33.70
C PHE A 113 4.80 -10.51 33.87
N SER A 114 3.89 -10.10 33.01
CA SER A 114 3.01 -8.97 33.25
C SER A 114 1.72 -9.18 32.46
N THR A 115 0.60 -9.15 33.18
CA THR A 115 -0.79 -9.34 32.73
C THR A 115 -1.38 -8.12 32.01
N GLN A 116 -0.55 -7.13 31.67
CA GLN A 116 -0.93 -6.02 30.78
C GLN A 116 -0.28 -6.28 29.43
N THR A 117 -1.06 -6.35 28.35
CA THR A 117 -0.56 -6.52 26.97
C THR A 117 0.56 -5.52 26.71
N PRO A 118 1.85 -5.94 26.71
CA PRO A 118 2.92 -5.01 26.44
C PRO A 118 2.82 -4.68 24.96
N GLU A 119 2.82 -3.39 24.62
CA GLU A 119 2.95 -2.91 23.26
C GLU A 119 4.15 -3.65 22.61
N LEU A 120 3.89 -4.47 21.60
CA LEU A 120 4.94 -5.28 20.98
C LEU A 120 5.90 -4.33 20.26
N SER A 121 7.20 -4.41 20.53
CA SER A 121 8.19 -3.62 19.78
C SER A 121 8.15 -3.97 18.28
N PHE A 122 8.50 -3.03 17.41
CA PHE A 122 8.53 -3.25 15.95
C PHE A 122 9.45 -4.40 15.58
N MET A 123 10.58 -4.55 16.28
CA MET A 123 11.45 -5.73 16.18
C MET A 123 10.66 -7.03 16.35
N ARG A 124 9.87 -7.11 17.42
CA ARG A 124 9.10 -8.31 17.80
C ARG A 124 7.90 -8.53 16.88
N ILE A 125 7.25 -7.45 16.42
CA ILE A 125 6.21 -7.54 15.40
C ILE A 125 6.80 -8.09 14.09
N TYR A 126 7.96 -7.60 13.68
CA TYR A 126 8.63 -8.03 12.46
C TYR A 126 9.14 -9.48 12.59
N SER A 127 9.70 -9.87 13.74
CA SER A 127 10.17 -11.25 13.98
C SER A 127 9.04 -12.28 13.92
N LYS A 128 7.82 -11.90 14.36
CA LYS A 128 6.64 -12.76 14.26
C LYS A 128 6.21 -13.06 12.82
N ARG A 129 6.68 -12.32 11.80
CA ARG A 129 6.40 -12.64 10.38
C ARG A 129 6.83 -14.05 9.99
N ALA A 130 7.91 -14.57 10.58
CA ALA A 130 8.39 -15.93 10.40
C ALA A 130 7.38 -17.00 10.86
N GLN A 131 6.57 -16.67 11.86
CA GLN A 131 5.68 -17.63 12.54
C GLN A 131 4.26 -17.59 11.98
N VAL A 132 3.87 -16.50 11.30
CA VAL A 132 2.52 -16.38 10.76
C VAL A 132 2.40 -17.12 9.42
N PRO A 133 1.36 -17.95 9.23
CA PRO A 133 0.99 -18.36 7.89
C PRO A 133 0.57 -17.08 7.15
N GLY A 134 1.09 -16.87 5.94
CA GLY A 134 0.91 -15.60 5.24
C GLY A 134 -0.56 -15.21 5.11
N SER A 135 -0.86 -13.92 5.06
CA SER A 135 -2.24 -13.47 4.84
C SER A 135 -2.61 -13.60 3.36
N VAL A 136 -3.88 -13.86 3.09
CA VAL A 136 -4.43 -13.72 1.73
C VAL A 136 -4.51 -12.23 1.42
N ILE A 137 -4.07 -11.82 0.24
CA ILE A 137 -4.23 -10.44 -0.26
C ILE A 137 -5.20 -10.48 -1.42
N ILE A 138 -6.21 -9.61 -1.41
CA ILE A 138 -7.19 -9.44 -2.49
C ILE A 138 -7.26 -7.97 -2.86
N ASP A 139 -6.86 -7.65 -4.08
CA ASP A 139 -6.98 -6.33 -4.70
C ASP A 139 -8.07 -6.33 -5.77
N GLY A 140 -9.25 -5.81 -5.41
CA GLY A 140 -10.42 -5.70 -6.29
C GLY A 140 -10.39 -4.43 -7.13
N GLY A 141 -9.83 -4.50 -8.34
CA GLY A 141 -9.94 -3.44 -9.35
C GLY A 141 -11.21 -3.58 -10.21
N SER A 142 -11.66 -2.52 -10.87
CA SER A 142 -12.88 -2.55 -11.71
C SER A 142 -12.79 -3.43 -12.96
N GLY A 143 -11.59 -3.65 -13.49
CA GLY A 143 -11.37 -4.59 -14.60
C GLY A 143 -10.88 -5.96 -14.14
N TYR A 144 -9.88 -5.96 -13.26
CA TYR A 144 -9.22 -7.17 -12.78
C TYR A 144 -9.05 -7.17 -11.26
N CYS A 145 -9.35 -8.32 -10.67
CA CYS A 145 -9.00 -8.68 -9.31
C CYS A 145 -7.64 -9.37 -9.32
N LYS A 146 -6.74 -8.95 -8.44
CA LYS A 146 -5.43 -9.57 -8.22
C LYS A 146 -5.42 -10.16 -6.83
N PHE A 147 -4.94 -11.38 -6.70
CA PHE A 147 -4.97 -12.07 -5.41
C PHE A 147 -3.70 -12.91 -5.23
N GLY A 148 -3.30 -13.11 -3.98
CA GLY A 148 -2.10 -13.88 -3.68
C GLY A 148 -1.79 -13.93 -2.19
N TRP A 149 -0.56 -14.31 -1.89
CA TRP A 149 -0.06 -14.43 -0.52
C TRP A 149 0.82 -13.25 -0.13
N SER A 150 0.68 -12.79 1.11
CA SER A 150 1.52 -11.71 1.67
C SER A 150 3.01 -12.05 1.76
N LYS A 151 3.37 -13.32 1.54
CA LYS A 151 4.75 -13.81 1.53
C LYS A 151 5.42 -13.67 0.15
N TYR A 152 4.65 -13.37 -0.91
CA TYR A 152 5.18 -13.30 -2.26
C TYR A 152 5.31 -11.86 -2.74
N ALA A 153 6.29 -11.63 -3.61
CA ALA A 153 6.57 -10.30 -4.18
C ALA A 153 5.52 -9.88 -5.24
N CYS A 154 4.74 -10.83 -5.76
CA CYS A 154 3.73 -10.60 -6.78
C CYS A 154 2.45 -11.38 -6.47
N PRO A 155 1.31 -11.00 -7.08
CA PRO A 155 0.06 -11.75 -6.95
C PRO A 155 0.21 -13.18 -7.47
N SER A 156 -0.37 -14.16 -6.77
CA SER A 156 -0.44 -15.55 -7.22
C SER A 156 -1.35 -15.72 -8.44
N GLY A 157 -2.30 -14.81 -8.64
CA GLY A 157 -3.25 -14.88 -9.74
C GLY A 157 -4.01 -13.60 -10.00
N ARG A 158 -4.69 -13.60 -11.15
CA ARG A 158 -5.55 -12.52 -11.64
C ARG A 158 -6.89 -13.10 -12.13
N SER A 159 -7.98 -12.40 -11.89
CA SER A 159 -9.31 -12.68 -12.44
C SER A 159 -9.91 -11.43 -13.06
N ALA A 160 -10.75 -11.56 -14.10
CA ALA A 160 -11.70 -10.50 -14.41
C ALA A 160 -12.60 -10.23 -13.19
N THR A 161 -12.88 -8.95 -12.94
CA THR A 161 -13.78 -8.52 -11.87
C THR A 161 -15.21 -8.47 -12.41
N PHE A 162 -16.14 -9.10 -11.69
CA PHE A 162 -17.57 -9.13 -12.02
C PHE A 162 -18.45 -8.38 -10.99
N VAL A 163 -17.80 -7.66 -10.07
CA VAL A 163 -18.46 -6.79 -9.08
C VAL A 163 -18.07 -5.34 -9.35
N GLU A 164 -19.08 -4.49 -9.42
CA GLU A 164 -18.89 -3.04 -9.48
C GLU A 164 -18.83 -2.49 -8.07
N PHE A 165 -17.64 -2.12 -7.63
CA PHE A 165 -17.47 -1.53 -6.30
C PHE A 165 -18.00 -0.10 -6.25
N GLY A 166 -18.79 0.22 -5.22
CA GLY A 166 -19.38 1.55 -5.03
C GLY A 166 -20.79 1.71 -5.61
N ASN A 167 -21.32 0.69 -6.31
CA ASN A 167 -22.73 0.67 -6.68
C ASN A 167 -23.59 0.17 -5.50
N ILE A 168 -24.16 1.12 -4.77
CA ILE A 168 -24.95 0.89 -3.54
C ILE A 168 -26.35 0.34 -3.84
N GLU A 169 -26.84 0.51 -5.08
CA GLU A 169 -28.21 0.18 -5.48
C GLU A 169 -28.41 -1.32 -5.76
N SER A 170 -27.32 -2.07 -5.95
CA SER A 170 -27.36 -3.53 -6.11
C SER A 170 -27.15 -4.23 -4.77
N PRO A 171 -27.62 -5.48 -4.56
CA PRO A 171 -27.41 -6.21 -3.30
C PRO A 171 -25.92 -6.50 -3.09
N MET A 172 -25.23 -5.53 -2.50
CA MET A 172 -23.79 -5.45 -2.44
C MET A 172 -23.21 -6.61 -1.62
N TYR A 173 -23.92 -7.03 -0.57
CA TYR A 173 -23.52 -8.16 0.27
C TYR A 173 -23.40 -9.47 -0.52
N SER A 174 -24.45 -9.88 -1.25
CA SER A 174 -24.46 -11.18 -1.95
C SER A 174 -23.41 -11.21 -3.06
N ARG A 175 -23.25 -10.09 -3.79
CA ARG A 175 -22.20 -9.94 -4.81
C ARG A 175 -20.80 -9.99 -4.22
N LEU A 176 -20.55 -9.30 -3.11
CA LEU A 176 -19.25 -9.34 -2.43
C LEU A 176 -18.94 -10.73 -1.85
N ARG A 177 -19.92 -11.37 -1.21
CA ARG A 177 -19.77 -12.74 -0.70
C ARG A 177 -19.45 -13.71 -1.82
N HIS A 178 -20.18 -13.65 -2.94
CA HIS A 178 -19.89 -14.46 -4.11
C HIS A 178 -18.50 -14.18 -4.68
N PHE A 179 -18.12 -12.90 -4.80
CA PHE A 179 -16.80 -12.49 -5.26
C PHE A 179 -15.68 -13.07 -4.40
N TYR A 180 -15.71 -12.86 -3.08
CA TYR A 180 -14.68 -13.39 -2.19
C TYR A 180 -14.65 -14.92 -2.20
N ALA A 181 -15.82 -15.59 -2.21
CA ALA A 181 -15.88 -17.05 -2.31
C ALA A 181 -15.21 -17.56 -3.60
N THR A 182 -15.44 -16.91 -4.75
CA THR A 182 -14.76 -17.24 -6.01
C THR A 182 -13.24 -17.08 -5.88
N ILE A 183 -12.76 -16.02 -5.25
CA ILE A 183 -11.31 -15.80 -5.08
C ILE A 183 -10.69 -16.86 -4.16
N TYR A 184 -11.32 -17.16 -3.02
CA TYR A 184 -10.84 -18.21 -2.11
C TYR A 184 -10.83 -19.59 -2.77
N ASN A 185 -11.85 -19.91 -3.57
CA ASN A 185 -11.89 -21.16 -4.34
C ASN A 185 -10.75 -21.24 -5.35
N ARG A 186 -10.45 -20.15 -6.08
CA ARG A 186 -9.31 -20.10 -7.02
C ARG A 186 -7.96 -20.20 -6.33
N MET A 187 -7.84 -19.64 -5.13
CA MET A 187 -6.65 -19.78 -4.29
C MET A 187 -6.53 -21.17 -3.68
N GLN A 188 -7.59 -21.99 -3.72
CA GLN A 188 -7.68 -23.29 -3.03
C GLN A 188 -7.44 -23.17 -1.52
N VAL A 189 -7.92 -22.08 -0.90
CA VAL A 189 -7.77 -21.80 0.54
C VAL A 189 -9.13 -21.72 1.18
N LYS A 190 -9.30 -22.39 2.32
CA LYS A 190 -10.50 -22.23 3.16
C LYS A 190 -10.46 -20.83 3.80
N PRO A 191 -11.52 -20.00 3.69
CA PRO A 191 -11.52 -18.67 4.28
C PRO A 191 -11.23 -18.65 5.78
N SER A 192 -11.64 -19.69 6.51
CA SER A 192 -11.46 -19.80 7.95
C SER A 192 -10.04 -20.04 8.44
N THR A 193 -9.09 -20.34 7.54
CA THR A 193 -7.73 -20.72 7.95
C THR A 193 -6.73 -19.57 7.89
N GLN A 194 -7.05 -18.46 7.21
CA GLN A 194 -6.10 -17.37 6.95
C GLN A 194 -6.73 -15.99 7.11
N PRO A 195 -6.03 -15.03 7.72
CA PRO A 195 -6.46 -13.63 7.70
C PRO A 195 -6.35 -13.07 6.28
N VAL A 196 -7.12 -12.01 6.01
CA VAL A 196 -7.15 -11.36 4.69
C VAL A 196 -6.83 -9.87 4.78
N VAL A 197 -6.06 -9.39 3.82
CA VAL A 197 -5.90 -7.97 3.51
C VAL A 197 -6.65 -7.68 2.22
N VAL A 198 -7.63 -6.79 2.28
CA VAL A 198 -8.42 -6.38 1.12
C VAL A 198 -8.14 -4.93 0.76
N SER A 199 -7.90 -4.67 -0.52
CA SER A 199 -7.78 -3.31 -1.00
C SER A 199 -9.17 -2.70 -1.14
N LEU A 200 -9.42 -1.55 -0.51
CA LEU A 200 -10.63 -0.77 -0.71
C LEU A 200 -10.49 0.10 -1.95
N PRO A 201 -11.42 -0.02 -2.91
CA PRO A 201 -11.42 0.84 -4.08
C PRO A 201 -11.69 2.29 -3.71
N LEU A 202 -11.17 3.19 -4.53
CA LEU A 202 -11.44 4.63 -4.42
C LEU A 202 -12.80 4.95 -5.04
N CYS A 203 -13.87 4.76 -4.27
CA CYS A 203 -15.23 5.14 -4.63
C CYS A 203 -15.78 6.22 -3.70
N HIS A 204 -16.81 6.93 -4.15
CA HIS A 204 -17.41 8.09 -3.47
C HIS A 204 -16.29 9.02 -2.99
N TYR A 205 -15.57 9.71 -3.86
CA TYR A 205 -14.34 10.42 -3.49
C TYR A 205 -14.58 11.77 -2.80
N ASP A 206 -15.77 12.35 -2.97
CA ASP A 206 -16.16 13.63 -2.39
C ASP A 206 -16.08 13.65 -0.86
N ASP A 207 -15.84 14.84 -0.30
CA ASP A 207 -15.83 15.07 1.14
C ASP A 207 -17.21 15.50 1.69
N THR A 208 -18.28 14.90 1.15
CA THR A 208 -19.66 15.08 1.62
C THR A 208 -20.02 14.03 2.69
N GLU A 209 -21.01 14.32 3.54
CA GLU A 209 -21.51 13.35 4.54
C GLU A 209 -22.09 12.09 3.87
N SER A 210 -22.84 12.26 2.77
CA SER A 210 -23.36 11.14 1.98
C SER A 210 -22.22 10.22 1.48
N ALA A 211 -21.18 10.79 0.86
CA ALA A 211 -20.03 10.01 0.40
C ALA A 211 -19.27 9.33 1.56
N ARG A 212 -19.17 9.98 2.74
CA ARG A 212 -18.62 9.36 3.96
C ARG A 212 -19.45 8.16 4.40
N ALA A 213 -20.77 8.30 4.42
CA ALA A 213 -21.69 7.22 4.78
C ALA A 213 -21.58 6.03 3.81
N SER A 214 -21.58 6.28 2.50
CA SER A 214 -21.41 5.25 1.47
C SER A 214 -20.10 4.46 1.61
N ARG A 215 -18.99 5.15 1.90
CA ARG A 215 -17.69 4.48 2.14
C ARG A 215 -17.72 3.61 3.40
N ARG A 216 -18.38 4.06 4.47
CA ARG A 216 -18.56 3.26 5.70
C ARG A 216 -19.40 2.02 5.40
N GLN A 217 -20.55 2.19 4.75
CA GLN A 217 -21.43 1.10 4.35
C GLN A 217 -20.72 0.05 3.49
N LEU A 218 -19.93 0.48 2.48
CA LEU A 218 -19.12 -0.45 1.67
C LEU A 218 -18.13 -1.23 2.53
N LYS A 219 -17.38 -0.54 3.39
CA LYS A 219 -16.40 -1.17 4.26
C LYS A 219 -17.06 -2.16 5.22
N ASP A 220 -18.18 -1.78 5.83
CA ASP A 220 -18.91 -2.60 6.79
C ASP A 220 -19.49 -3.85 6.09
N THR A 221 -20.04 -3.70 4.90
CA THR A 221 -20.54 -4.83 4.10
C THR A 221 -19.42 -5.79 3.70
N ILE A 222 -18.23 -5.27 3.34
CA ILE A 222 -17.05 -6.09 3.08
C ILE A 222 -16.65 -6.89 4.33
N HIS A 223 -16.63 -6.24 5.50
CA HIS A 223 -16.35 -6.92 6.76
C HIS A 223 -17.38 -8.01 7.05
N THR A 224 -18.68 -7.71 6.99
CA THR A 224 -19.76 -8.68 7.21
C THR A 224 -19.64 -9.86 6.25
N ALA A 225 -19.46 -9.62 4.95
CA ALA A 225 -19.34 -10.69 3.95
C ALA A 225 -18.16 -11.63 4.23
N LEU A 226 -17.01 -11.11 4.66
CA LEU A 226 -15.82 -11.91 4.97
C LEU A 226 -15.93 -12.62 6.32
N PHE A 227 -16.44 -11.97 7.36
CA PHE A 227 -16.64 -12.60 8.66
C PHE A 227 -17.72 -13.68 8.62
N ASP A 228 -18.78 -13.53 7.83
CA ASP A 228 -19.78 -14.57 7.58
C ASP A 228 -19.24 -15.74 6.75
N MET A 229 -18.04 -15.60 6.16
CA MET A 229 -17.28 -16.70 5.57
C MET A 229 -16.31 -17.33 6.57
N ASN A 230 -16.37 -16.93 7.84
CA ASN A 230 -15.50 -17.33 8.95
C ASN A 230 -14.04 -16.87 8.81
N VAL A 231 -13.76 -15.81 8.05
CA VAL A 231 -12.39 -15.28 7.95
C VAL A 231 -11.92 -14.79 9.33
N PRO A 232 -10.76 -15.24 9.84
CA PRO A 232 -10.34 -14.98 11.22
C PRO A 232 -10.00 -13.50 11.51
N ALA A 233 -9.51 -12.77 10.51
CA ALA A 233 -9.26 -11.34 10.61
C ALA A 233 -9.28 -10.67 9.23
N VAL A 234 -9.78 -9.44 9.17
CA VAL A 234 -9.89 -8.65 7.94
C VAL A 234 -9.20 -7.30 8.14
N CYS A 235 -8.24 -6.99 7.28
CA CYS A 235 -7.62 -5.67 7.18
C CYS A 235 -8.01 -5.02 5.86
N ALA A 236 -8.76 -3.91 5.92
CA ALA A 236 -9.21 -3.21 4.73
C ALA A 236 -8.44 -1.88 4.57
N ILE A 237 -7.69 -1.73 3.49
CA ILE A 237 -6.79 -0.59 3.25
C ILE A 237 -7.04 0.01 1.87
N ASN A 238 -7.04 1.33 1.75
CA ASN A 238 -7.23 2.00 0.46
C ASN A 238 -6.14 1.62 -0.57
N GLN A 239 -6.55 1.37 -1.82
CA GLN A 239 -5.65 1.03 -2.93
C GLN A 239 -4.49 2.03 -3.13
N ALA A 240 -4.76 3.34 -3.10
CA ALA A 240 -3.70 4.34 -3.27
C ALA A 240 -2.72 4.35 -2.09
N THR A 241 -3.20 4.13 -0.87
CA THR A 241 -2.32 4.00 0.30
C THR A 241 -1.41 2.78 0.17
N LEU A 242 -1.93 1.64 -0.30
CA LEU A 242 -1.13 0.44 -0.56
C LEU A 242 -0.07 0.69 -1.65
N ALA A 243 -0.41 1.40 -2.73
CA ALA A 243 0.54 1.77 -3.77
C ALA A 243 1.70 2.64 -3.23
N LEU A 244 1.39 3.59 -2.36
CA LEU A 244 2.40 4.45 -1.73
C LEU A 244 3.32 3.65 -0.78
N TYR A 245 2.74 2.71 -0.02
CA TYR A 245 3.51 1.81 0.83
C TYR A 245 4.41 0.88 0.02
N ALA A 246 3.96 0.38 -1.14
CA ALA A 246 4.80 -0.39 -2.06
C ALA A 246 5.99 0.45 -2.58
N ALA A 247 5.80 1.76 -2.76
CA ALA A 247 6.86 2.71 -3.10
C ALA A 247 7.71 3.17 -1.88
N GLN A 248 7.54 2.55 -0.71
CA GLN A 248 8.25 2.91 0.54
C GLN A 248 8.09 4.39 0.91
N ARG A 249 6.88 4.91 0.74
CA ARG A 249 6.50 6.28 1.12
C ARG A 249 5.22 6.24 1.95
N THR A 250 5.06 7.24 2.82
CA THR A 250 3.83 7.43 3.61
C THR A 250 3.10 8.73 3.27
N SER A 251 3.75 9.61 2.51
CA SER A 251 3.19 10.86 2.02
C SER A 251 3.55 11.04 0.54
N GLY A 252 2.65 11.61 -0.25
CA GLY A 252 2.83 11.81 -1.69
C GLY A 252 1.50 11.97 -2.42
N ILE A 253 1.57 12.10 -3.74
CA ILE A 253 0.38 12.11 -4.62
C ILE A 253 0.44 10.84 -5.45
N VAL A 254 -0.61 10.03 -5.38
CA VAL A 254 -0.73 8.79 -6.15
C VAL A 254 -1.59 9.08 -7.38
N VAL A 255 -1.02 8.88 -8.56
CA VAL A 255 -1.77 8.87 -9.83
C VAL A 255 -2.01 7.40 -10.19
N ASN A 256 -3.24 6.93 -10.02
CA ASN A 256 -3.63 5.55 -10.28
C ASN A 256 -4.53 5.49 -11.53
N ILE A 257 -3.97 4.99 -12.63
CA ILE A 257 -4.66 4.79 -13.91
C ILE A 257 -5.17 3.34 -13.94
N GLY A 258 -6.47 3.19 -13.68
CA GLY A 258 -7.14 1.90 -13.63
C GLY A 258 -7.81 1.50 -14.93
N PHE A 259 -8.69 0.49 -14.85
CA PHE A 259 -9.42 0.00 -16.02
C PHE A 259 -10.47 1.01 -16.50
N GLN A 260 -11.28 1.57 -15.59
CA GLN A 260 -12.35 2.51 -15.94
C GLN A 260 -11.99 3.97 -15.69
N VAL A 261 -11.18 4.25 -14.67
CA VAL A 261 -10.94 5.61 -14.16
C VAL A 261 -9.46 5.85 -13.89
N THR A 262 -9.06 7.11 -13.95
CA THR A 262 -7.79 7.63 -13.42
C THR A 262 -8.09 8.43 -12.17
N SER A 263 -7.35 8.18 -11.09
CA SER A 263 -7.51 8.90 -9.82
C SER A 263 -6.20 9.56 -9.40
N VAL A 264 -6.29 10.79 -8.91
CA VAL A 264 -5.18 11.56 -8.34
C VAL A 264 -5.47 11.74 -6.85
N VAL A 265 -4.66 11.11 -6.02
CA VAL A 265 -4.95 10.94 -4.59
C VAL A 265 -3.81 11.51 -3.75
N PRO A 266 -3.97 12.70 -3.16
CA PRO A 266 -3.01 13.21 -2.19
C PRO A 266 -3.11 12.45 -0.87
N ILE A 267 -1.96 12.01 -0.35
CA ILE A 267 -1.82 11.25 0.89
C ILE A 267 -0.77 11.93 1.76
N LEU A 268 -1.09 12.15 3.03
CA LEU A 268 -0.18 12.69 4.02
C LEU A 268 -0.18 11.78 5.25
N HIS A 269 0.99 11.24 5.60
CA HIS A 269 1.18 10.33 6.73
C HIS A 269 0.18 9.15 6.74
N GLY A 270 -0.01 8.53 5.58
CA GLY A 270 -0.94 7.40 5.37
C GLY A 270 -2.42 7.80 5.26
N LYS A 271 -2.77 9.06 5.51
CA LYS A 271 -4.14 9.56 5.44
C LYS A 271 -4.42 10.20 4.08
N VAL A 272 -5.46 9.73 3.40
CA VAL A 272 -5.93 10.35 2.15
C VAL A 272 -6.54 11.72 2.44
N MET A 273 -6.07 12.74 1.74
CA MET A 273 -6.44 14.14 1.93
C MET A 273 -7.63 14.55 1.06
N ARG A 274 -8.82 14.01 1.35
CA ARG A 274 -10.07 14.30 0.60
C ARG A 274 -10.41 15.79 0.56
N LYS A 275 -10.16 16.52 1.64
CA LYS A 275 -10.36 17.97 1.72
C LYS A 275 -9.48 18.78 0.77
N LEU A 276 -8.29 18.26 0.45
CA LEU A 276 -7.35 18.93 -0.47
C LEU A 276 -7.66 18.64 -1.95
N GLY A 277 -8.61 17.74 -2.22
CA GLY A 277 -9.02 17.34 -3.56
C GLY A 277 -8.54 15.92 -3.90
N VAL A 278 -9.46 14.97 -3.99
CA VAL A 278 -9.24 13.71 -4.70
C VAL A 278 -9.92 13.87 -6.05
N GLU A 279 -9.13 13.85 -7.11
CA GLU A 279 -9.65 13.98 -8.48
C GLU A 279 -9.82 12.60 -9.09
N VAL A 280 -10.95 12.39 -9.76
CA VAL A 280 -11.23 11.16 -10.50
C VAL A 280 -11.76 11.53 -11.86
N VAL A 281 -11.07 11.05 -12.89
CA VAL A 281 -11.44 11.26 -14.30
C VAL A 281 -11.91 9.93 -14.87
N GLY A 282 -13.01 9.95 -15.63
CA GLY A 282 -13.57 8.80 -16.36
C GLY A 282 -12.73 8.35 -17.55
N LEU A 283 -11.40 8.36 -17.40
CA LEU A 283 -10.40 8.03 -18.40
C LEU A 283 -9.52 6.93 -17.84
N GLY A 284 -9.64 5.72 -18.38
CA GLY A 284 -8.84 4.55 -17.99
C GLY A 284 -8.54 3.64 -19.17
N ALA A 285 -8.04 2.44 -18.90
CA ALA A 285 -7.68 1.46 -19.94
C ALA A 285 -8.82 1.13 -20.92
N LEU A 286 -10.08 1.17 -20.49
CA LEU A 286 -11.24 0.94 -21.34
C LEU A 286 -11.37 2.02 -22.41
N LYS A 287 -11.17 3.30 -22.05
CA LYS A 287 -11.19 4.42 -22.99
C LYS A 287 -10.00 4.36 -23.95
N LEU A 288 -8.81 4.04 -23.45
CA LEU A 288 -7.62 3.83 -24.30
C LEU A 288 -7.85 2.72 -25.33
N THR A 289 -8.40 1.58 -24.90
CA THR A 289 -8.72 0.46 -25.80
C THR A 289 -9.80 0.86 -26.82
N GLY A 290 -10.82 1.60 -26.40
CA GLY A 290 -11.87 2.11 -27.28
C GLY A 290 -11.36 3.12 -28.31
N PHE A 291 -10.37 3.93 -27.95
CA PHE A 291 -9.75 4.89 -28.86
C PHE A 291 -8.81 4.22 -29.85
N LEU A 292 -7.96 3.28 -29.42
CA LEU A 292 -7.15 2.48 -30.35
C LEU A 292 -8.04 1.75 -31.37
N ARG A 293 -9.15 1.17 -30.90
CA ARG A 293 -10.15 0.54 -31.78
C ARG A 293 -10.63 1.49 -32.87
N GLU A 294 -10.91 2.74 -32.52
CA GLU A 294 -11.38 3.75 -33.47
C GLU A 294 -10.29 4.11 -34.49
N LEU A 295 -9.04 4.31 -34.04
CA LEU A 295 -7.91 4.57 -34.94
C LEU A 295 -7.68 3.42 -35.91
N MET A 296 -7.67 2.18 -35.41
CA MET A 296 -7.54 0.97 -36.25
C MET A 296 -8.65 0.89 -37.31
N ARG A 297 -9.90 1.23 -36.96
CA ARG A 297 -11.01 1.25 -37.93
C ARG A 297 -10.82 2.33 -38.99
N ARG A 298 -10.35 3.52 -38.62
CA ARG A 298 -10.06 4.60 -39.57
C ARG A 298 -8.97 4.22 -40.56
N ASN A 299 -7.99 3.44 -40.11
CA ASN A 299 -6.90 2.93 -40.94
C ASN A 299 -7.20 1.58 -41.61
N ASN A 300 -8.49 1.18 -41.65
CA ASN A 300 -8.97 -0.04 -42.29
C ASN A 300 -8.34 -1.34 -41.77
N ILE A 301 -7.83 -1.34 -40.54
CA ILE A 301 -7.28 -2.53 -39.88
C ILE A 301 -8.45 -3.36 -39.31
N THR A 302 -8.64 -4.55 -39.86
CA THR A 302 -9.71 -5.47 -39.45
C THR A 302 -9.25 -6.35 -38.30
N PHE A 303 -10.04 -6.46 -37.23
CA PHE A 303 -9.77 -7.27 -36.04
C PHE A 303 -11.06 -8.00 -35.61
N ALA A 304 -10.94 -9.16 -34.96
CA ALA A 304 -12.12 -9.95 -34.63
C ALA A 304 -12.79 -9.53 -33.31
N SER A 305 -12.00 -9.03 -32.34
CA SER A 305 -12.52 -8.78 -30.99
C SER A 305 -11.85 -7.61 -30.27
N LEU A 306 -12.48 -7.13 -29.19
CA LEU A 306 -11.86 -6.16 -28.28
C LEU A 306 -10.67 -6.75 -27.51
N TYR A 307 -10.58 -8.08 -27.40
CA TYR A 307 -9.43 -8.75 -26.79
C TYR A 307 -8.18 -8.53 -27.65
N THR A 308 -8.30 -8.59 -28.97
CA THR A 308 -7.25 -8.26 -29.94
C THR A 308 -6.76 -6.84 -29.77
N VAL A 309 -7.68 -5.88 -29.80
CA VAL A 309 -7.34 -4.45 -29.64
C VAL A 309 -6.65 -4.21 -28.30
N ARG A 310 -7.15 -4.82 -27.22
CA ARG A 310 -6.50 -4.71 -25.91
C ARG A 310 -5.09 -5.31 -25.91
N THR A 311 -4.89 -6.46 -26.55
CA THR A 311 -3.59 -7.12 -26.66
C THR A 311 -2.62 -6.22 -27.43
N LEU A 312 -3.03 -5.69 -28.58
CA LEU A 312 -2.23 -4.75 -29.36
C LEU A 312 -1.91 -3.48 -28.56
N LYS A 313 -2.87 -2.94 -27.80
CA LYS A 313 -2.62 -1.82 -26.88
C LYS A 313 -1.57 -2.17 -25.81
N GLU A 314 -1.62 -3.36 -25.24
CA GLU A 314 -0.67 -3.79 -24.19
C GLU A 314 0.72 -4.10 -24.76
N MET A 315 0.83 -4.48 -26.04
CA MET A 315 2.08 -4.92 -26.66
C MET A 315 2.77 -3.87 -27.54
N LEU A 316 2.01 -3.02 -28.25
CA LEU A 316 2.53 -2.09 -29.25
C LEU A 316 2.43 -0.61 -28.85
N CYS A 317 1.44 -0.23 -28.05
CA CYS A 317 1.25 1.19 -27.69
C CYS A 317 2.24 1.66 -26.63
N TYR A 318 2.54 2.96 -26.67
CA TYR A 318 3.42 3.64 -25.73
C TYR A 318 2.99 5.11 -25.57
N VAL A 319 3.67 5.86 -24.70
CA VAL A 319 3.48 7.31 -24.55
C VAL A 319 4.71 7.99 -25.13
N ALA A 320 4.54 8.86 -26.11
CA ALA A 320 5.63 9.64 -26.66
C ALA A 320 6.12 10.68 -25.64
N ALA A 321 7.43 10.92 -25.60
CA ALA A 321 7.98 11.98 -24.75
C ALA A 321 7.66 13.38 -25.31
N ASP A 322 7.67 13.50 -26.64
CA ASP A 322 7.25 14.68 -27.39
C ASP A 322 6.36 14.20 -28.55
N TYR A 323 5.06 14.49 -28.45
CA TYR A 323 4.06 14.03 -29.40
C TYR A 323 4.30 14.56 -30.81
N GLU A 324 4.63 15.84 -30.95
CA GLU A 324 4.81 16.49 -32.25
C GLU A 324 6.06 15.99 -32.97
N ALA A 325 7.14 15.77 -32.22
CA ALA A 325 8.34 15.17 -32.77
C ALA A 325 8.11 13.71 -33.21
N GLU A 326 7.27 12.97 -32.48
CA GLU A 326 6.98 11.56 -32.78
C GLU A 326 6.20 11.39 -34.10
N LEU A 327 5.32 12.35 -34.46
CA LEU A 327 4.59 12.36 -35.74
C LEU A 327 5.50 12.34 -36.98
N SER A 328 6.76 12.75 -36.85
CA SER A 328 7.71 12.79 -37.96
C SER A 328 8.57 11.52 -38.11
N LYS A 329 8.40 10.53 -37.21
CA LYS A 329 9.22 9.31 -37.18
C LYS A 329 8.51 8.15 -37.84
N ASP A 330 9.29 7.19 -38.33
CA ASP A 330 8.77 5.86 -38.64
C ASP A 330 8.56 5.10 -37.32
N THR A 331 7.29 4.99 -36.93
CA THR A 331 6.87 4.30 -35.70
C THR A 331 6.19 2.98 -36.00
N GLU A 332 6.39 2.38 -37.17
CA GLU A 332 5.77 1.11 -37.50
C GLU A 332 6.28 -0.02 -36.57
N ALA A 333 5.35 -0.82 -36.04
CA ALA A 333 5.69 -2.09 -35.41
C ALA A 333 4.54 -3.08 -35.54
N SER A 334 4.92 -4.36 -35.61
CA SER A 334 3.97 -5.45 -35.77
C SER A 334 3.94 -6.37 -34.56
N TYR A 335 2.79 -6.98 -34.31
CA TYR A 335 2.61 -8.00 -33.29
C TYR A 335 1.69 -9.11 -33.79
N GLU A 336 2.10 -10.36 -33.56
CA GLU A 336 1.30 -11.52 -33.91
C GLU A 336 0.32 -11.88 -32.78
N VAL A 337 -0.97 -11.81 -33.07
CA VAL A 337 -2.03 -12.24 -32.17
C VAL A 337 -2.40 -13.68 -32.52
N ALA A 338 -2.22 -14.58 -31.55
CA ALA A 338 -2.55 -16.00 -31.72
C ALA A 338 -3.98 -16.18 -32.23
N GLY A 339 -4.13 -16.83 -33.39
CA GLY A 339 -5.42 -17.10 -34.02
C GLY A 339 -6.02 -15.97 -34.87
N GLU A 340 -5.45 -14.76 -34.84
CA GLU A 340 -5.92 -13.62 -35.66
C GLU A 340 -4.86 -13.09 -36.63
N GLY A 341 -3.60 -13.47 -36.47
CA GLY A 341 -2.51 -13.13 -37.39
C GLY A 341 -1.69 -11.91 -36.95
N CYS A 342 -0.89 -11.38 -37.87
CA CYS A 342 0.01 -10.26 -37.61
C CYS A 342 -0.70 -8.93 -37.85
N PHE A 343 -0.57 -8.02 -36.88
CA PHE A 343 -1.11 -6.66 -36.95
C PHE A 343 0.04 -5.66 -36.94
N THR A 344 0.00 -4.70 -37.86
CA THR A 344 0.96 -3.60 -37.92
C THR A 344 0.26 -2.30 -37.53
N LEU A 345 0.85 -1.56 -36.58
CA LEU A 345 0.42 -0.23 -36.17
C LEU A 345 1.58 0.76 -36.34
N SER A 346 1.26 2.02 -36.63
CA SER A 346 2.24 3.11 -36.75
C SER A 346 1.92 4.21 -35.73
N GLU A 347 1.25 5.28 -36.12
CA GLU A 347 0.95 6.43 -35.26
C GLU A 347 -0.03 6.07 -34.12
N GLU A 348 -0.90 5.08 -34.33
CA GLU A 348 -1.89 4.66 -33.33
C GLU A 348 -1.23 4.22 -32.03
N ARG A 349 0.02 3.75 -32.12
CA ARG A 349 0.81 3.27 -30.99
C ARG A 349 0.99 4.36 -29.94
N PHE A 350 1.36 5.58 -30.33
CA PHE A 350 1.57 6.68 -29.39
C PHE A 350 0.37 7.61 -29.28
N GLN A 351 -0.41 7.79 -30.34
CA GLN A 351 -1.67 8.55 -30.30
C GLN A 351 -2.63 7.96 -29.25
N THR A 352 -2.65 6.64 -29.09
CA THR A 352 -3.46 6.00 -28.05
C THR A 352 -3.08 6.46 -26.65
N GLY A 353 -1.78 6.56 -26.34
CA GLY A 353 -1.30 7.04 -25.04
C GLY A 353 -1.55 8.53 -24.81
N GLU A 354 -1.53 9.33 -25.88
CA GLU A 354 -1.65 10.79 -25.82
C GLU A 354 -2.95 11.26 -25.19
N ILE A 355 -4.04 10.48 -25.30
CA ILE A 355 -5.34 10.88 -24.74
C ILE A 355 -5.32 11.02 -23.21
N LEU A 356 -4.32 10.44 -22.54
CA LEU A 356 -4.08 10.66 -21.09
C LEU A 356 -3.67 12.10 -20.77
N PHE A 357 -3.07 12.80 -21.74
CA PHE A 357 -2.57 14.16 -21.64
C PHE A 357 -3.47 15.14 -22.40
N GLN A 358 -4.04 14.71 -23.53
CA GLN A 358 -4.96 15.47 -24.37
C GLN A 358 -6.28 14.70 -24.62
N PRO A 359 -7.17 14.61 -23.62
CA PRO A 359 -8.43 13.85 -23.75
C PRO A 359 -9.32 14.29 -24.91
N ARG A 360 -9.22 15.57 -25.30
CA ARG A 360 -10.01 16.20 -26.37
C ARG A 360 -9.84 15.51 -27.73
N ILE A 361 -8.68 14.90 -28.00
CA ILE A 361 -8.40 14.18 -29.25
C ILE A 361 -9.34 12.97 -29.41
N ALA A 362 -9.75 12.37 -28.29
CA ALA A 362 -10.71 11.26 -28.26
C ALA A 362 -12.16 11.70 -28.05
N GLY A 363 -12.44 13.02 -28.07
CA GLY A 363 -13.76 13.57 -27.76
C GLY A 363 -14.20 13.36 -26.30
N VAL A 364 -13.24 13.27 -25.37
CA VAL A 364 -13.45 13.09 -23.92
C VAL A 364 -13.27 14.39 -23.16
#